data_AF-A0A368MIB7-F1
#
_entry.id   AF-A0A368MIB7-F1
#
_cell.length_a   1.000
_cell.length_b   1.000
_cell.length_c   1.000
_cell.angle_alpha   90.00
_cell.angle_beta   90.00
_cell.angle_gamma   90.00
#
_symmetry.space_group_name_H-M   'P 1'
#
loop_
_entity.id
_entity.type
_entity.pdbx_description
1 polymer ?
#
loop_
_entity_poly.entity_id
_entity_poly.type
_entity_poly.pdbx_seq_one_letter_code
_entity_poly.pdbx_strand_id
1 'polypeptide(L)'
;MHRFLAILAFYKPFVVWSFVVNALIGFLNPHLVPAIVTKLFLTVFAWYYVSETPNKRKLIFFRNLGISPFRLFSIVFMVDCILTIIFLTVFSEFT
;
A
#
# COMPACT_ATOMS: atom_id res chain seq x y z
N MET A 1 13.93 -16.83 4.16
CA MET A 1 12.48 -16.92 3.91
C MET A 1 11.60 -16.11 4.89
N HIS A 2 11.94 -15.95 6.17
CA HIS A 2 11.02 -15.30 7.14
C HIS A 2 10.82 -13.79 6.97
N ARG A 3 11.79 -13.07 6.39
CA ARG A 3 11.69 -11.62 6.14
C ARG A 3 10.57 -11.26 5.14
N PHE A 4 10.43 -11.99 4.05
CA PHE A 4 9.39 -11.77 3.04
C PHE A 4 7.99 -12.04 3.60
N LEU A 5 7.83 -13.13 4.37
CA LEU A 5 6.57 -13.45 5.03
C LEU A 5 6.14 -12.37 6.03
N ALA A 6 7.09 -11.78 6.76
CA ALA A 6 6.80 -10.70 7.69
C ALA A 6 6.33 -9.42 6.96
N ILE A 7 6.94 -9.09 5.82
CA ILE A 7 6.51 -7.97 4.96
C ILE A 7 5.09 -8.22 4.43
N LEU A 8 4.80 -9.44 3.96
CA LEU A 8 3.46 -9.86 3.51
C LEU A 8 2.41 -9.78 4.63
N ALA A 9 2.75 -10.21 5.84
CA ALA A 9 1.85 -10.13 7.00
C ALA A 9 1.53 -8.68 7.39
N PHE A 10 2.51 -7.77 7.23
CA PHE A 10 2.28 -6.34 7.40
C PHE A 10 1.41 -5.77 6.27
N TYR A 11 1.61 -6.22 5.03
CA TYR A 11 0.89 -5.74 3.85
C TYR A 11 -0.58 -6.20 3.78
N LYS A 12 -0.90 -7.38 4.35
CA LYS A 12 -2.24 -7.99 4.32
C LYS A 12 -3.40 -7.03 4.62
N PRO A 13 -3.38 -6.23 5.72
CA PRO A 13 -4.44 -5.25 5.98
C PRO A 13 -4.48 -4.11 4.94
N PHE A 14 -3.33 -3.68 4.42
CA PHE A 14 -3.25 -2.61 3.42
C PHE A 14 -3.79 -3.04 2.06
N VAL A 15 -3.64 -4.31 1.67
CA VAL A 15 -4.19 -4.86 0.41
C VAL A 15 -5.70 -4.70 0.33
N VAL A 16 -6.41 -5.03 1.40
CA VAL A 16 -7.88 -4.96 1.42
C VAL A 16 -8.35 -3.52 1.24
N TRP A 17 -7.75 -2.59 1.98
CA TRP A 17 -8.04 -1.16 1.84
C TRP A 17 -7.64 -0.61 0.47
N SER A 18 -6.52 -1.05 -0.07
CA SER A 18 -6.05 -0.70 -1.42
C SER A 18 -7.02 -1.13 -2.50
N PHE A 19 -7.60 -2.33 -2.38
CA PHE A 19 -8.59 -2.83 -3.32
C PHE A 19 -9.91 -2.03 -3.26
N VAL A 20 -10.38 -1.71 -2.06
CA VAL A 20 -11.56 -0.85 -1.85
C VAL A 20 -11.34 0.54 -2.46
N VAL A 21 -10.18 1.14 -2.23
CA VAL A 21 -9.82 2.44 -2.80
C VAL A 21 -9.73 2.38 -4.33
N ASN A 22 -9.13 1.34 -4.91
CA ASN A 22 -9.08 1.15 -6.36
C ASN A 22 -10.49 1.03 -6.98
N ALA A 23 -11.40 0.29 -6.34
CA ALA A 23 -12.78 0.17 -6.80
C ALA A 23 -13.54 1.52 -6.76
N LEU A 24 -13.36 2.30 -5.68
CA LEU A 24 -13.92 3.65 -5.56
C LEU A 24 -13.36 4.59 -6.63
N ILE A 25 -12.05 4.57 -6.88
CA ILE A 25 -11.40 5.39 -7.91
C ILE A 25 -11.90 4.99 -9.30
N GLY A 26 -11.94 3.69 -9.61
CA GLY A 26 -12.47 3.20 -10.89
C GLY A 26 -13.90 3.65 -11.15
N PHE A 27 -14.75 3.70 -10.12
CA PHE A 27 -16.13 4.17 -10.22
C PHE A 27 -16.26 5.70 -10.36
N LEU A 28 -15.44 6.47 -9.64
CA LEU A 28 -15.53 7.94 -9.61
C LEU A 28 -14.78 8.64 -10.74
N ASN A 29 -13.62 8.12 -11.14
CA ASN A 29 -12.76 8.69 -12.19
C ASN A 29 -11.66 7.70 -12.59
N PRO A 30 -11.73 7.05 -13.77
CA PRO A 30 -10.77 6.02 -14.20
C PRO A 30 -9.38 6.56 -14.61
N HIS A 31 -9.07 7.82 -14.31
CA HIS A 31 -7.78 8.41 -14.65
C HIS A 31 -6.65 7.91 -13.75
N LEU A 32 -5.58 7.39 -14.37
CA LEU A 32 -4.38 6.86 -13.72
C LEU A 32 -3.68 7.86 -12.78
N VAL A 33 -3.57 9.12 -13.18
CA VAL A 33 -2.82 10.15 -12.44
C VAL A 33 -3.43 10.41 -11.05
N PRO A 34 -4.73 10.76 -10.91
CA PRO A 34 -5.34 10.93 -9.60
C PRO A 34 -5.38 9.63 -8.78
N ALA A 35 -5.46 8.47 -9.42
CA ALA A 35 -5.38 7.18 -8.72
C ALA A 35 -4.03 6.96 -8.02
N ILE A 36 -2.93 7.28 -8.70
CA ILE A 36 -1.58 7.15 -8.14
C ILE A 36 -1.35 8.20 -7.05
N VAL A 37 -1.82 9.44 -7.22
CA VAL A 37 -1.67 10.52 -6.23
C VAL A 37 -2.39 10.18 -4.93
N THR A 38 -3.64 9.72 -5.00
CA THR A 38 -4.41 9.30 -3.81
C THR A 38 -3.74 8.14 -3.07
N LYS A 39 -3.16 7.17 -3.79
CA LYS A 39 -2.38 6.08 -3.19
C LYS A 39 -1.10 6.55 -2.52
N LEU A 40 -0.40 7.50 -3.12
CA LEU A 40 0.81 8.08 -2.53
C LEU A 40 0.45 8.80 -1.23
N PHE A 41 -0.65 9.57 -1.22
CA PHE A 41 -1.18 10.21 -0.02
C PHE A 41 -1.56 9.20 1.07
N LEU A 42 -2.30 8.14 0.72
CA LEU A 42 -2.68 7.06 1.64
C LEU A 42 -1.47 6.33 2.23
N THR A 43 -0.41 6.14 1.45
CA THR A 43 0.82 5.50 1.93
C THR A 43 1.56 6.38 2.93
N VAL A 44 1.65 7.69 2.67
CA VAL A 44 2.24 8.65 3.61
C VAL A 44 1.41 8.75 4.89
N PHE A 45 0.08 8.77 4.76
CA PHE A 45 -0.83 8.78 5.90
C PHE A 45 -0.72 7.50 6.74
N ALA A 46 -0.64 6.34 6.09
CA ALA A 46 -0.41 5.05 6.76
C ALA A 46 0.93 5.03 7.50
N TRP A 47 1.99 5.60 6.91
CA TRP A 47 3.28 5.73 7.56
C TRP A 47 3.19 6.60 8.83
N TYR A 48 2.57 7.78 8.72
CA TYR A 48 2.35 8.68 9.85
C TYR A 48 1.49 8.05 10.95
N TYR A 49 0.39 7.40 10.57
CA TYR A 49 -0.49 6.72 11.53
C TYR A 49 0.24 5.61 12.28
N VAL A 50 1.02 4.77 11.58
CA VAL A 50 1.77 3.67 12.20
C VAL A 50 2.94 4.19 13.05
N SER A 51 3.54 5.34 12.71
CA SER A 51 4.62 5.93 13.51
C SER A 51 4.15 6.52 14.83
N GLU A 52 2.93 7.09 14.85
CA GLU A 52 2.37 7.77 16.02
C GLU A 52 1.50 6.87 16.91
N THR A 53 0.98 5.75 16.39
CA THR A 53 0.12 4.82 17.14
C THR A 53 0.91 3.70 17.85
N PRO A 54 0.29 2.93 18.78
CA PRO A 54 0.92 1.74 19.39
C PRO A 54 1.43 0.69 18.38
N ASN A 55 1.00 0.78 17.10
CA ASN A 55 1.59 -0.01 16.00
C ASN A 55 3.08 0.31 15.75
N LYS A 56 3.63 1.38 16.34
CA LYS A 56 5.07 1.68 16.38
C LYS A 56 5.90 0.50 16.90
N ARG A 57 5.38 -0.33 17.82
CA ARG A 57 6.07 -1.56 18.27
C ARG A 57 6.32 -2.55 17.12
N LYS A 58 5.38 -2.69 16.18
CA LYS A 58 5.59 -3.51 14.98
C LYS A 58 6.70 -2.91 14.12
N LEU A 59 6.72 -1.59 13.97
CA LEU A 59 7.75 -0.88 13.20
C LEU A 59 9.15 -1.05 13.82
N ILE A 60 9.25 -1.01 15.15
CA ILE A 60 10.49 -1.27 15.88
C ILE A 60 10.94 -2.74 15.71
N PHE A 61 10.01 -3.70 15.71
CA PHE A 61 10.32 -5.10 15.42
C PHE A 61 10.94 -5.28 14.02
N PHE A 62 10.35 -4.65 12.99
CA PHE A 62 10.92 -4.67 11.64
C PHE A 62 12.27 -3.97 11.54
N ARG A 63 12.46 -2.87 12.29
CA ARG A 63 13.73 -2.17 12.40
C ARG A 63 14.81 -3.03 13.06
N ASN A 64 14.48 -3.77 14.11
CA ASN A 64 15.38 -4.74 14.76
C ASN A 64 15.72 -5.92 13.85
N LEU A 65 14.82 -6.29 12.93
CA LEU A 65 15.10 -7.26 11.87
C LEU A 65 15.98 -6.69 10.74
N GLY A 66 16.45 -5.44 10.84
CA GLY A 66 17.30 -4.77 9.86
C GLY A 66 16.56 -4.19 8.65
N ILE A 67 15.23 -4.08 8.72
CA ILE A 67 14.41 -3.49 7.65
C ILE A 67 14.02 -2.08 8.09
N SER A 68 14.49 -1.07 7.36
CA SER A 68 14.08 0.31 7.66
C SER A 68 12.60 0.52 7.35
N PRO A 69 11.86 1.29 8.17
CA PRO A 69 10.44 1.57 7.94
C PRO A 69 10.19 2.14 6.55
N PHE A 70 11.01 3.10 6.12
CA PHE A 70 10.91 3.72 4.80
C PHE A 70 11.01 2.69 3.66
N ARG A 71 11.92 1.72 3.77
CA ARG A 71 12.07 0.65 2.77
C ARG A 71 10.86 -0.28 2.74
N LEU A 72 10.27 -0.54 3.92
CA LEU A 72 9.06 -1.36 4.04
C LEU A 72 7.85 -0.68 3.39
N PHE A 73 7.63 0.61 3.66
CA PHE A 73 6.55 1.39 3.03
C PHE A 73 6.78 1.59 1.52
N SER A 74 8.03 1.77 1.09
CA SER A 74 8.36 1.88 -0.34
C SER A 74 8.06 0.58 -1.11
N ILE A 75 8.41 -0.59 -0.56
CA ILE A 75 8.07 -1.89 -1.17
C ILE A 75 6.55 -2.07 -1.25
N VAL A 76 5.85 -1.75 -0.16
CA VAL A 76 4.38 -1.81 -0.11
C VAL A 76 3.78 -0.93 -1.20
N PHE A 77 4.21 0.33 -1.31
CA PHE A 77 3.76 1.27 -2.34
C PHE A 77 4.00 0.74 -3.77
N MET A 78 5.17 0.16 -4.01
CA MET A 78 5.53 -0.35 -5.35
C MET A 78 4.62 -1.52 -5.76
N VAL A 79 4.36 -2.46 -4.85
CA VAL A 79 3.39 -3.55 -5.07
C VAL A 79 1.99 -2.98 -5.31
N ASP A 80 1.61 -1.97 -4.55
CA ASP A 80 0.32 -1.31 -4.62
C ASP A 80 0.07 -0.59 -5.95
N CYS A 81 1.10 0.05 -6.51
CA CYS A 81 1.07 0.64 -7.84
C CYS A 81 0.91 -0.42 -8.93
N ILE A 82 1.65 -1.54 -8.85
CA ILE A 82 1.52 -2.64 -9.82
C ILE A 82 0.08 -3.18 -9.82
N LEU A 83 -0.50 -3.40 -8.63
CA LEU A 83 -1.89 -3.84 -8.51
C LEU A 83 -2.88 -2.83 -9.09
N THR A 84 -2.67 -1.52 -8.90
CA THR A 84 -3.52 -0.48 -9.51
C THR A 84 -3.41 -0.45 -11.02
N ILE A 85 -2.21 -0.59 -11.58
CA ILE A 85 -2.03 -0.62 -13.03
C ILE A 85 -2.79 -1.81 -13.60
N ILE A 86 -2.61 -3.02 -13.03
CA ILE A 86 -3.34 -4.22 -13.46
C ILE A 86 -4.85 -3.99 -13.35
N PHE A 87 -5.32 -3.45 -12.23
CA PHE A 87 -6.75 -3.19 -12.01
C PHE A 87 -7.32 -2.20 -13.03
N LEU A 88 -6.65 -1.08 -13.28
CA LEU A 88 -7.11 -0.07 -14.24
C LEU A 88 -7.05 -0.57 -15.68
N THR A 89 -6.03 -1.35 -16.05
CA THR A 89 -5.97 -1.98 -17.37
C THR A 89 -7.15 -2.92 -17.58
N VAL A 90 -7.43 -3.80 -16.61
CA VAL A 90 -8.59 -4.70 -16.67
C VAL A 90 -9.90 -3.91 -16.70
N PHE A 91 -10.05 -2.90 -15.85
CA PHE A 91 -11.27 -2.09 -15.78
C PHE A 91 -11.54 -1.29 -17.07
N SER A 92 -10.48 -0.81 -17.72
CA SER A 92 -10.56 -0.13 -19.02
C SER A 92 -11.01 -1.05 -20.15
N GLU A 93 -10.92 -2.37 -20.03
CA GLU A 93 -11.48 -3.29 -21.03
C GLU A 93 -12.99 -3.51 -20.84
N PHE A 94 -13.54 -3.18 -19.66
CA PHE A 94 -14.95 -3.34 -19.33
C PHE A 94 -15.77 -2.04 -19.41
N THR A 95 -15.13 -0.89 -19.66
CA THR A 95 -15.76 0.43 -19.85
C THR A 95 -15.68 0.85 -21.31
#